data_AF-A0A0D6PY13-F1
#
_entry.id   AF-A0A0D6PY13-F1
#
_cell.length_a   1.000
_cell.length_b   1.000
_cell.length_c   1.000
_cell.angle_alpha   90.00
_cell.angle_beta   90.00
_cell.angle_gamma   90.00
#
_symmetry.space_group_name_H-M   'P 1'
#
loop_
_entity.id
_entity.type
_entity.pdbx_description
1 polymer ?
#
loop_
_entity_poly.entity_id
_entity_poly.type
_entity_poly.pdbx_seq_one_letter_code
_entity_poly.pdbx_strand_id
1 'polypeptide(L)'
;MDKDNDPSDESFDRRLEAARERMNPPAPAARDTGGTMSDLGLVIRSGTELVSALVVGVAIGWGLDHWLHTKPWFLIIFSLLGGVAGVLNVWRLVRPDAINAEAKGPDDGSGRI
;
A
#
# COMPACT_ATOMS: atom_id res chain seq x y z
N MET A 1 45.69 -7.72 5.04
CA MET A 1 44.48 -7.40 5.84
C MET A 1 43.43 -8.40 5.43
N ASP A 2 43.48 -9.58 6.02
CA ASP A 2 42.48 -10.63 5.81
C ASP A 2 41.39 -10.39 6.85
N LYS A 3 40.15 -10.17 6.39
CA LYS A 3 39.01 -10.05 7.29
C LYS A 3 38.61 -11.47 7.66
N ASP A 4 38.81 -11.78 8.93
CA ASP A 4 38.32 -13.00 9.57
C ASP A 4 36.80 -13.08 9.35
N ASN A 5 36.36 -14.05 8.54
CA ASN A 5 34.95 -14.39 8.38
C ASN A 5 34.48 -15.03 9.70
N ASP A 6 33.90 -14.23 10.59
CA ASP A 6 33.28 -14.70 11.82
C ASP A 6 31.99 -15.47 11.46
N PRO A 7 31.83 -16.75 11.86
CA PRO A 7 30.61 -17.53 11.62
C PRO A 7 29.33 -16.88 12.17
N SER A 8 29.45 -15.87 13.05
CA SER A 8 28.32 -15.12 13.57
C SER A 8 27.64 -14.22 12.51
N ASP A 9 28.42 -13.66 11.57
CA ASP A 9 27.92 -12.77 10.52
C ASP A 9 27.00 -13.53 9.54
N GLU A 10 27.38 -14.75 9.14
CA GLU A 10 26.53 -15.61 8.30
C GLU A 10 25.16 -15.93 8.94
N SER A 11 25.11 -16.02 10.26
CA SER A 11 23.88 -16.33 10.98
C SER A 11 22.97 -15.10 11.10
N PHE A 12 23.57 -13.91 11.20
CA PHE A 12 22.86 -12.64 11.22
C PHE A 12 22.32 -12.31 9.83
N ASP A 13 23.14 -12.48 8.80
CA ASP A 13 22.76 -12.27 7.40
C ASP A 13 21.62 -13.19 6.99
N ARG A 14 21.67 -14.47 7.37
CA ARG A 14 20.56 -15.42 7.14
C ARG A 14 19.25 -14.99 7.81
N ARG A 15 19.34 -14.41 9.02
CA ARG A 15 18.15 -13.91 9.73
C ARG A 15 17.63 -12.61 9.12
N LEU A 16 18.52 -11.74 8.66
CA LEU A 16 18.18 -10.52 7.94
C LEU A 16 17.50 -10.85 6.61
N GLU A 17 18.02 -11.83 5.87
CA GLU A 17 17.49 -12.29 4.60
C GLU A 17 16.13 -12.97 4.77
N ALA A 18 15.99 -13.86 5.76
CA ALA A 18 14.70 -14.47 6.10
C ALA A 18 13.66 -13.45 6.59
N ALA A 19 14.09 -12.37 7.26
CA ALA A 19 13.22 -11.26 7.63
C ALA A 19 12.85 -10.40 6.42
N ARG A 20 13.78 -10.21 5.48
CA ARG A 20 13.60 -9.41 4.26
C ARG A 20 12.70 -10.12 3.25
N GLU A 21 12.78 -11.43 3.12
CA GLU A 21 11.82 -12.23 2.32
C GLU A 21 10.39 -12.12 2.87
N ARG A 22 10.22 -12.05 4.19
CA ARG A 22 8.91 -11.86 4.82
C ARG A 22 8.35 -10.45 4.63
N MET A 23 9.22 -9.44 4.49
CA MET A 23 8.83 -8.04 4.28
C MET A 23 8.72 -7.64 2.81
N ASN A 24 9.31 -8.42 1.90
CA ASN A 24 9.33 -8.16 0.47
C ASN A 24 8.70 -9.33 -0.30
N PRO A 25 7.42 -9.68 -0.05
CA PRO A 25 6.72 -10.59 -0.94
C PRO A 25 6.73 -9.95 -2.34
N PRO A 26 7.01 -10.72 -3.40
CA PRO A 26 6.96 -10.20 -4.76
C PRO A 26 5.59 -9.54 -4.95
N ALA A 27 5.62 -8.29 -5.42
CA ALA A 27 4.44 -7.54 -5.84
C ALA A 27 3.44 -8.51 -6.49
N PRO A 28 2.17 -8.56 -6.06
CA PRO A 28 1.21 -9.49 -6.63
C PRO A 28 0.99 -9.07 -8.08
N ALA A 29 1.78 -9.67 -8.97
CA ALA A 29 1.53 -9.69 -10.38
C ALA A 29 0.13 -10.27 -10.52
N ALA A 30 -0.76 -9.48 -11.14
CA ALA A 30 -2.07 -9.94 -11.57
C ALA A 30 -1.90 -11.31 -12.23
N ARG A 31 -2.29 -12.36 -11.51
CA ARG A 31 -2.29 -13.74 -11.99
C ARG A 31 -3.66 -14.31 -11.76
N ASP A 32 -4.17 -14.88 -12.83
CA ASP A 32 -5.53 -15.30 -13.05
C ASP A 32 -6.06 -16.27 -11.98
N THR A 33 -7.28 -15.98 -11.53
CA THR A 33 -8.35 -16.92 -11.14
C THR A 33 -7.91 -18.30 -10.64
N GLY A 34 -7.54 -18.41 -9.37
CA GLY A 34 -7.30 -19.69 -8.69
C GLY A 34 -7.08 -19.51 -7.18
N GLY A 35 -8.18 -19.52 -6.41
CA GLY A 35 -8.24 -19.06 -5.02
C GLY A 35 -7.24 -19.72 -4.06
N THR A 36 -6.31 -18.91 -3.58
CA THR A 36 -5.61 -19.15 -2.30
C THR A 36 -6.21 -18.21 -1.25
N MET A 37 -6.28 -18.64 0.02
CA MET A 37 -6.85 -17.88 1.15
C MET A 37 -6.28 -16.45 1.30
N SER A 38 -5.08 -16.20 0.74
CA SER A 38 -4.42 -14.89 0.68
C SER A 38 -5.09 -13.90 -0.30
N ASP A 39 -5.56 -14.36 -1.46
CA ASP A 39 -6.22 -13.50 -2.46
C ASP A 39 -7.59 -13.03 -1.96
N LEU A 40 -8.31 -13.91 -1.27
CA LEU A 40 -9.59 -13.56 -0.67
C LEU A 40 -9.40 -12.53 0.46
N GLY A 41 -8.34 -12.66 1.26
CA GLY A 41 -7.99 -11.69 2.29
C GLY A 41 -7.69 -10.31 1.70
N LEU A 42 -6.97 -10.26 0.57
CA LEU A 42 -6.66 -9.00 -0.13
C LEU A 42 -7.93 -8.33 -0.69
N VAL A 43 -8.83 -9.12 -1.29
CA VAL A 43 -10.11 -8.61 -1.83
C VAL A 43 -11.01 -8.08 -0.71
N ILE A 44 -11.19 -8.84 0.38
CA ILE A 44 -12.01 -8.42 1.52
C ILE A 44 -11.45 -7.14 2.15
N ARG A 45 -10.13 -7.07 2.34
CA ARG A 45 -9.49 -5.88 2.88
C ARG A 45 -9.69 -4.67 1.97
N SER A 46 -9.46 -4.82 0.67
CA SER A 46 -9.67 -3.75 -0.31
C SER A 46 -11.13 -3.27 -0.31
N GLY A 47 -12.10 -4.19 -0.26
CA GLY A 47 -13.51 -3.86 -0.12
C GLY A 47 -13.81 -3.11 1.19
N THR A 48 -13.20 -3.53 2.29
CA THR A 48 -13.38 -2.88 3.61
C THR A 48 -12.81 -1.46 3.61
N GLU A 49 -11.67 -1.22 2.97
CA GLU A 49 -11.07 0.11 2.84
C GLU A 49 -11.97 1.05 2.02
N LEU A 50 -12.56 0.57 0.93
CA LEU A 50 -13.54 1.34 0.14
C LEU A 50 -14.78 1.69 0.95
N VAL A 51 -15.39 0.69 1.59
CA VAL A 51 -16.63 0.87 2.35
C VAL A 51 -16.39 1.76 3.56
N SER A 52 -15.28 1.59 4.28
CA SER A 52 -14.97 2.43 5.45
C SER A 52 -14.74 3.89 5.06
N ALA A 53 -13.99 4.17 4.00
CA ALA A 53 -13.79 5.53 3.51
C ALA A 53 -15.11 6.21 3.11
N LEU A 54 -16.00 5.47 2.42
CA LEU A 54 -17.32 5.95 2.06
C LEU A 54 -18.20 6.22 3.29
N VAL A 55 -18.24 5.28 4.25
CA VAL A 55 -19.02 5.42 5.48
C VAL A 55 -18.57 6.65 6.28
N VAL A 56 -17.26 6.87 6.40
CA VAL A 56 -16.72 8.05 7.07
C VAL A 56 -17.11 9.33 6.34
N GLY A 57 -16.98 9.38 5.01
CA GLY A 57 -17.40 10.53 4.21
C GLY A 57 -18.89 10.85 4.36
N VAL A 58 -19.74 9.83 4.27
CA VAL A 58 -21.20 9.99 4.46
C VAL A 58 -21.53 10.43 5.88
N ALA A 59 -20.90 9.85 6.91
CA ALA A 59 -21.13 10.23 8.30
C ALA A 59 -20.77 11.70 8.56
N ILE A 60 -19.61 12.15 8.05
CA ILE A 60 -19.18 13.55 8.16
C ILE A 60 -20.15 14.46 7.39
N GLY A 61 -20.44 14.13 6.14
CA GLY A 61 -21.32 14.94 5.29
C GLY A 61 -22.72 15.08 5.86
N TRP A 62 -23.30 13.97 6.37
CA TRP A 62 -24.59 13.98 7.04
C TRP A 62 -24.59 14.79 8.34
N GLY A 63 -23.54 14.66 9.15
CA GLY A 63 -23.38 15.45 10.38
C GLY A 63 -23.31 16.96 10.10
N LEU A 64 -22.55 17.35 9.07
CA LEU A 64 -22.45 18.75 8.63
C LEU A 64 -23.77 19.28 8.07
N ASP A 65 -24.43 18.49 7.20
CA ASP A 65 -25.72 18.88 6.64
C ASP A 65 -26.76 19.11 7.74
N HIS A 66 -26.78 18.25 8.76
CA HIS A 66 -27.69 18.37 9.91
C HIS A 66 -27.34 19.56 10.80
N TRP A 67 -26.06 19.77 11.11
CA TRP A 67 -25.63 20.86 11.99
C TRP A 67 -25.86 22.25 11.37
N LEU A 68 -25.63 22.37 10.06
CA LEU A 68 -25.78 23.62 9.32
C LEU A 68 -27.19 23.80 8.73
N HIS A 69 -28.10 22.85 8.94
CA HIS A 69 -29.44 22.81 8.33
C HIS A 69 -29.37 23.03 6.81
N THR A 70 -28.31 22.53 6.17
CA THR A 70 -28.11 22.70 4.74
C THR A 70 -28.83 21.59 3.99
N LYS A 71 -29.21 21.87 2.74
CA LYS A 71 -29.58 20.83 1.78
C LYS A 71 -28.42 19.82 1.65
N PRO A 72 -28.63 18.57 1.21
CA PRO A 72 -27.66 17.47 1.29
C PRO A 72 -26.43 17.65 0.37
N TRP A 73 -25.76 18.79 0.46
CA TRP A 73 -24.65 19.24 -0.36
C TRP A 73 -23.34 18.71 0.21
N PHE A 74 -23.15 18.78 1.53
CA PHE A 74 -21.95 18.22 2.15
C PHE A 74 -21.97 16.70 2.07
N LEU A 75 -23.12 16.04 2.22
CA LEU A 75 -23.23 14.60 1.99
C LEU A 75 -22.78 14.21 0.58
N ILE A 76 -23.19 14.93 -0.47
CA ILE A 76 -22.76 14.64 -1.84
C ILE A 76 -21.24 14.83 -1.98
N ILE A 77 -20.71 15.98 -1.54
CA ILE A 77 -19.28 16.31 -1.68
C ILE A 77 -18.41 15.31 -0.91
N PHE A 78 -18.72 15.05 0.36
CA PHE A 78 -17.94 14.15 1.21
C PHE A 78 -18.11 12.68 0.82
N SER A 79 -19.25 12.27 0.26
CA SER A 79 -19.43 10.93 -0.31
C SER A 79 -18.52 10.72 -1.52
N LEU A 80 -18.47 11.69 -2.43
CA LEU A 80 -17.55 11.65 -3.57
C LEU A 80 -16.09 11.64 -3.10
N LEU A 81 -15.75 12.49 -2.14
CA LEU A 81 -14.39 12.57 -1.59
C LEU A 81 -13.98 11.27 -0.88
N GLY A 82 -14.88 10.68 -0.09
CA GLY A 82 -14.68 9.38 0.56
C GLY A 82 -14.53 8.24 -0.45
N GLY A 83 -15.33 8.24 -1.52
CA GLY A 83 -15.20 7.29 -2.62
C GLY A 83 -13.86 7.41 -3.34
N VAL A 84 -13.44 8.62 -3.70
CA VAL A 84 -12.13 8.88 -4.33
C VAL A 84 -11.00 8.46 -3.40
N ALA A 85 -11.05 8.84 -2.12
CA ALA A 85 -10.05 8.45 -1.13
C ALA A 85 -9.96 6.92 -0.97
N GLY A 86 -11.10 6.22 -0.92
CA GLY A 86 -11.14 4.77 -0.85
C GLY A 86 -10.49 4.11 -2.08
N VAL A 87 -10.81 4.60 -3.29
CA VAL A 87 -10.21 4.09 -4.53
C VAL A 87 -8.71 4.33 -4.54
N LEU A 88 -8.25 5.52 -4.12
CA LEU A 88 -6.82 5.82 -4.02
C LEU A 88 -6.10 4.91 -3.01
N ASN A 89 -6.75 4.55 -1.89
CA ASN A 89 -6.18 3.66 -0.89
C ASN A 89 -5.99 2.23 -1.44
N VAL A 90 -7.01 1.71 -2.13
CA VAL A 90 -6.92 0.41 -2.82
C VAL A 90 -5.87 0.45 -3.92
N TRP A 91 -5.81 1.53 -4.71
CA TRP A 91 -4.84 1.65 -5.80
C TRP A 91 -3.40 1.67 -5.29
N ARG A 92 -3.16 2.28 -4.12
CA ARG A 92 -1.87 2.23 -3.42
C ARG A 92 -1.51 0.82 -2.94
N LEU A 93 -2.50 0.06 -2.49
CA LEU A 93 -2.30 -1.34 -2.08
C LEU A 93 -1.94 -2.25 -3.26
N VAL A 94 -2.45 -1.94 -4.45
CA VAL A 94 -2.24 -2.73 -5.68
C VAL A 94 -1.00 -2.29 -6.48
N ARG A 95 -0.38 -1.14 -6.17
CA ARG A 95 0.80 -0.60 -6.88
C ARG A 95 2.02 -0.51 -5.94
N PRO A 96 2.88 -1.55 -5.85
CA PRO A 96 3.99 -1.53 -4.90
C PRO A 96 5.14 -0.54 -5.21
N ASP A 97 5.33 -0.05 -6.45
CA ASP A 97 6.65 0.49 -6.83
C ASP A 97 6.71 1.93 -7.40
N ALA A 98 5.61 2.69 -7.46
CA ALA A 98 5.62 3.98 -8.16
C ALA A 98 6.10 5.20 -7.34
N ILE A 99 6.22 5.10 -6.01
CA ILE A 99 6.63 6.24 -5.15
C ILE A 99 8.10 6.15 -4.70
N ASN A 100 8.75 4.99 -4.83
CA ASN A 100 10.17 4.81 -4.43
C ASN A 100 11.15 4.81 -5.62
N ALA A 101 10.67 4.92 -6.87
CA ALA A 101 11.51 4.86 -8.07
C ALA A 101 12.42 6.09 -8.25
N GLU A 102 12.24 7.16 -7.48
CA GLU A 102 13.10 8.35 -7.53
C GLU A 102 14.36 8.23 -6.65
N ALA A 103 14.49 7.18 -5.83
CA ALA A 103 15.66 6.98 -4.96
C ALA A 103 16.81 6.18 -5.61
N LYS A 104 16.66 5.73 -6.86
CA LYS A 104 17.77 5.14 -7.63
C LYS A 104 18.01 5.96 -8.88
N GLY A 105 18.67 7.11 -8.68
CA GLY A 105 19.29 7.85 -9.78
C GLY A 105 20.16 6.91 -10.62
N PRO A 106 20.27 7.17 -11.94
CA PRO A 106 21.09 6.36 -12.81
C PRO A 106 22.52 6.38 -12.27
N ASP A 107 23.12 5.21 -12.05
CA ASP A 107 24.56 5.14 -11.89
C ASP A 107 25.16 5.48 -13.26
N ASP A 108 25.53 6.74 -13.39
CA ASP A 108 26.24 7.26 -14.52
C ASP A 108 27.60 6.57 -14.61
N GLY A 109 27.92 6.10 -15.80
CA GLY A 109 29.05 5.23 -16.04
C GLY A 109 30.36 5.79 -15.50
N SER A 110 30.98 5.04 -14.60
CA SER A 110 32.42 5.10 -14.41
C SER A 110 33.10 4.07 -15.30
N GLY A 111 33.12 4.38 -16.61
CA GLY A 111 34.26 3.99 -17.43
C GLY A 111 35.43 4.89 -17.04
N ARG A 112 36.29 4.44 -16.13
CA ARG A 112 37.64 5.01 -15.93
C ARG A 112 38.61 3.91 -15.49
N ILE A 113 39.55 3.65 -16.41
CA ILE A 113 40.89 3.04 -16.32
C ILE A 113 41.03 1.56 -15.92
#